data_AF-T0ZFK4-F1
#
_entry.id   AF-T0ZFK4-F1
#
_cell.length_a   1.000
_cell.length_b   1.000
_cell.length_c   1.000
_cell.angle_alpha   90.00
_cell.angle_beta   90.00
_cell.angle_gamma   90.00
#
_symmetry.space_group_name_H-M   'P 1'
#
loop_
_entity.id
_entity.type
_entity.pdbx_description
1 polymer ?
#
loop_
_entity_poly.entity_id
_entity_poly.type
_entity_poly.pdbx_seq_one_letter_code
_entity_poly.pdbx_strand_id
1 'polypeptide(L)'
;PPQVETLPEQAERAYRAFERKTDDLERHIFLRALQDTNEVLFYRLLLDHTAEMLPIVYTPVVALGCEEFSHIYRRPRGLFIPYPLRGEIRTLLANRPHPEVDVIVVTDGERILGIGDQGAGGLGIPIGKLSLYTLIGGVPPDRTLPIVLDVGTNNPD
;
A
#
# COMPACT_ATOMS: atom_id res chain seq x y z
N PRO A 1 -24.02 -9.56 10.61
CA PRO A 1 -24.91 -9.02 11.67
C PRO A 1 -26.18 -8.41 11.04
N PRO A 2 -27.32 -8.33 11.75
CA PRO A 2 -28.53 -7.71 11.21
C PRO A 2 -28.44 -6.17 11.15
N GLN A 3 -27.54 -5.56 11.92
CA GLN A 3 -27.30 -4.12 11.90
C GLN A 3 -26.67 -3.70 10.57
N VAL A 4 -27.27 -2.69 9.93
CA VAL A 4 -26.66 -1.97 8.81
C VAL A 4 -25.94 -0.75 9.40
N GLU A 5 -24.64 -0.66 9.17
CA GLU A 5 -23.81 0.49 9.58
C GLU A 5 -23.63 1.44 8.39
N THR A 6 -23.76 2.74 8.66
CA THR A 6 -23.39 3.82 7.74
C THR A 6 -21.86 3.97 7.65
N LEU A 7 -21.38 4.62 6.58
CA LEU A 7 -19.93 4.86 6.42
C LEU A 7 -19.30 5.64 7.59
N PRO A 8 -19.93 6.70 8.14
CA PRO A 8 -19.40 7.39 9.33
C PRO A 8 -19.29 6.50 10.57
N GLU A 9 -20.28 5.62 10.82
CA GLU A 9 -20.23 4.67 11.94
C GLU A 9 -19.08 3.68 11.78
N GLN A 10 -18.87 3.19 10.55
CA GLN A 10 -17.73 2.32 10.24
C GLN A 10 -16.39 3.06 10.41
N ALA A 11 -16.31 4.33 10.01
CA ALA A 11 -15.11 5.16 10.17
C ALA A 11 -14.77 5.39 11.64
N GLU A 12 -15.75 5.75 12.47
CA GLU A 12 -15.59 5.88 13.93
C GLU A 12 -15.09 4.58 14.56
N ARG A 13 -15.68 3.43 14.18
CA ARG A 13 -15.24 2.12 14.68
C ARG A 13 -13.81 1.79 14.24
N ALA A 14 -13.45 2.12 12.99
CA ALA A 14 -12.10 1.93 12.46
C ALA A 14 -11.09 2.84 13.16
N TYR A 15 -11.44 4.10 13.43
CA TYR A 15 -10.61 5.06 14.16
C TYR A 15 -10.28 4.56 15.56
N ARG A 16 -11.29 4.11 16.33
CA ARG A 16 -11.05 3.50 17.65
C ARG A 16 -10.19 2.24 17.61
N ALA A 17 -10.19 1.51 16.50
CA ALA A 17 -9.32 0.34 16.34
C ALA A 17 -7.87 0.77 16.01
N PHE A 18 -7.70 1.85 15.26
CA PHE A 18 -6.42 2.50 14.99
C PHE A 18 -5.78 3.08 16.26
N GLU A 19 -6.54 3.82 17.08
CA GLU A 19 -6.03 4.42 18.33
C GLU A 19 -5.54 3.37 19.34
N ARG A 20 -6.12 2.17 19.32
CA ARG A 20 -5.75 1.06 20.21
C ARG A 20 -4.45 0.34 19.82
N LYS A 21 -3.84 0.67 18.68
CA LYS A 21 -2.56 0.09 18.26
C LYS A 21 -1.41 0.64 19.09
N THR A 22 -0.46 -0.23 19.45
CA THR A 22 0.57 0.09 20.43
C THR A 22 1.71 0.90 19.83
N ASP A 23 1.97 0.74 18.54
CA ASP A 23 3.02 1.44 17.82
C ASP A 23 2.60 1.77 16.38
N ASP A 24 3.46 2.54 15.70
CA ASP A 24 3.19 3.04 14.36
C ASP A 24 3.24 1.94 13.28
N LEU A 25 4.01 0.87 13.48
CA LEU A 25 4.04 -0.26 12.56
C LEU A 25 2.70 -1.02 12.62
N GLU A 26 2.17 -1.26 13.83
CA GLU A 26 0.85 -1.84 13.99
C GLU A 26 -0.26 -0.96 13.39
N ARG A 27 -0.15 0.36 13.53
CA ARG A 27 -1.06 1.32 12.86
C ARG A 27 -0.96 1.21 11.34
N HIS A 28 0.25 1.10 10.80
CA HIS A 28 0.48 0.89 9.37
C HIS A 28 -0.16 -0.41 8.88
N ILE A 29 0.11 -1.53 9.56
CA ILE A 29 -0.47 -2.84 9.24
C ILE A 29 -1.99 -2.77 9.27
N PHE A 30 -2.57 -2.10 10.27
CA PHE A 30 -4.02 -1.92 10.37
C PHE A 30 -4.59 -1.15 9.17
N LEU A 31 -4.00 -0.01 8.83
CA LEU A 31 -4.47 0.81 7.71
C LEU A 31 -4.32 0.07 6.36
N ARG A 32 -3.25 -0.70 6.16
CA ARG A 32 -3.10 -1.54 4.96
C ARG A 32 -4.12 -2.66 4.90
N ALA A 33 -4.37 -3.35 6.00
CA ALA A 33 -5.42 -4.37 6.07
C ALA A 33 -6.81 -3.78 5.79
N LEU A 34 -7.07 -2.55 6.24
CA LEU A 34 -8.30 -1.82 5.93
C LEU A 34 -8.39 -1.50 4.43
N GLN A 35 -7.30 -1.02 3.82
CA GLN A 35 -7.21 -0.74 2.39
C GLN A 35 -7.52 -1.99 1.54
N ASP A 36 -7.05 -3.16 1.96
CA ASP A 36 -7.28 -4.43 1.26
C ASP A 36 -8.64 -5.07 1.54
N THR A 37 -9.43 -4.51 2.46
CA THR A 37 -10.74 -5.06 2.85
C THR A 37 -11.89 -4.15 2.43
N ASN A 38 -11.74 -2.84 2.61
CA ASN A 38 -12.71 -1.84 2.22
C ASN A 38 -11.98 -0.54 1.88
N GLU A 39 -11.65 -0.38 0.61
CA GLU A 39 -10.85 0.74 0.11
C GLU A 39 -11.57 2.09 0.25
N VAL A 40 -12.91 2.11 0.15
CA VAL A 40 -13.72 3.32 0.41
C VAL A 40 -13.60 3.76 1.86
N LEU A 41 -13.71 2.82 2.81
CA LEU A 41 -13.56 3.11 4.23
C LEU A 41 -12.13 3.56 4.59
N PHE A 42 -11.12 2.95 3.97
CA PHE A 42 -9.73 3.38 4.10
C PHE A 42 -9.57 4.85 3.70
N TYR A 43 -9.98 5.23 2.49
CA TYR A 43 -9.84 6.63 2.04
C TYR A 43 -10.70 7.59 2.84
N ARG A 44 -11.91 7.18 3.24
CA ARG A 44 -12.75 7.98 4.14
C ARG A 44 -12.03 8.30 5.45
N LEU A 45 -11.44 7.29 6.09
CA LEU A 45 -10.74 7.44 7.35
C LEU A 45 -9.50 8.34 7.20
N LEU A 46 -8.71 8.16 6.14
CA LEU A 46 -7.56 9.01 5.85
C LEU A 46 -7.96 10.46 5.57
N LEU A 47 -9.10 10.72 4.92
CA LEU A 47 -9.60 12.07 4.70
C LEU A 47 -10.00 12.75 6.02
N ASP A 48 -10.70 12.02 6.90
CA ASP A 48 -11.15 12.55 8.18
C ASP A 48 -9.95 12.85 9.13
N HIS A 49 -8.84 12.10 9.00
CA HIS A 49 -7.66 12.20 9.88
C HIS A 49 -6.34 12.37 9.12
N THR A 50 -6.32 13.18 8.06
CA THR A 50 -5.16 13.24 7.14
C THR A 50 -3.86 13.58 7.84
N ALA A 51 -3.83 14.63 8.67
CA ALA A 51 -2.59 15.06 9.33
C ALA A 51 -1.98 13.99 10.24
N GLU A 52 -2.83 13.17 10.87
CA GLU A 52 -2.43 12.09 11.78
C GLU A 52 -2.00 10.82 11.02
N MET A 53 -2.74 10.45 9.97
CA MET A 53 -2.56 9.15 9.31
C MET A 53 -1.59 9.18 8.12
N LEU A 54 -1.34 10.37 7.53
CA LEU A 54 -0.39 10.48 6.41
C LEU A 54 1.01 9.98 6.76
N PRO A 55 1.59 10.33 7.94
CA PRO A 55 2.91 9.82 8.33
C PRO A 55 2.95 8.31 8.56
N ILE A 56 1.79 7.68 8.83
CA ILE A 56 1.65 6.23 9.04
C ILE A 56 1.63 5.47 7.71
N VAL A 57 0.88 5.97 6.71
CA VAL A 57 0.79 5.30 5.39
C VAL A 57 1.89 5.73 4.41
N TYR A 58 2.65 6.76 4.78
CA TYR A 58 3.77 7.28 4.01
C TYR A 58 5.00 7.49 4.92
N THR A 59 5.86 8.47 4.65
CA THR A 59 7.06 8.72 5.43
C THR A 59 6.72 9.32 6.81
N PRO A 60 7.37 8.86 7.90
CA PRO A 60 8.52 7.95 7.91
C PRO A 60 8.16 6.45 7.99
N VAL A 61 6.93 6.10 8.42
CA VAL A 61 6.60 4.72 8.83
C VAL A 61 6.59 3.72 7.69
N VAL A 62 6.31 4.16 6.46
CA VAL A 62 6.38 3.31 5.27
C VAL A 62 7.78 2.72 5.05
N ALA A 63 8.85 3.38 5.52
CA ALA A 63 10.20 2.84 5.46
C ALA A 63 10.31 1.56 6.28
N LEU A 64 9.87 1.62 7.54
CA LEU A 64 9.81 0.44 8.43
C LEU A 64 8.90 -0.65 7.86
N GLY A 65 7.78 -0.27 7.23
CA GLY A 65 6.92 -1.23 6.52
C GLY A 65 7.58 -1.89 5.30
N CYS A 66 8.58 -1.25 4.67
CA CYS A 66 9.37 -1.85 3.59
C CYS A 66 10.43 -2.81 4.14
N GLU A 67 11.11 -2.43 5.24
CA GLU A 67 12.09 -3.31 5.92
C GLU A 67 11.42 -4.60 6.41
N GLU A 68 10.26 -4.46 7.05
CA GLU A 68 9.49 -5.58 7.61
C GLU A 68 8.54 -6.25 6.60
N PHE A 69 8.62 -5.89 5.31
CA PHE A 69 7.60 -6.24 4.31
C PHE A 69 7.28 -7.74 4.29
N SER A 70 8.32 -8.57 4.25
CA SER A 70 8.19 -10.03 4.21
C SER A 70 7.53 -10.60 5.48
N HIS A 71 7.73 -9.97 6.63
CA HIS A 71 7.16 -10.39 7.92
C HIS A 71 5.69 -9.97 8.07
N ILE A 72 5.35 -8.78 7.56
CA ILE A 72 4.01 -8.21 7.72
C ILE A 72 3.08 -8.50 6.53
N TYR A 73 3.58 -9.12 5.46
CA TYR A 73 2.80 -9.44 4.27
C TYR A 73 1.57 -10.30 4.58
N ARG A 74 0.38 -9.81 4.20
CA ARG A 74 -0.90 -10.52 4.43
C ARG A 74 -1.66 -10.84 3.15
N ARG A 75 -1.73 -9.89 2.22
CA ARG A 75 -2.47 -10.01 0.97
C ARG A 75 -1.67 -9.40 -0.17
N PRO A 76 -1.76 -9.99 -1.39
CA PRO A 76 -1.16 -9.38 -2.56
C PRO A 76 -1.88 -8.07 -2.91
N ARG A 77 -1.11 -6.98 -3.00
CA ARG A 77 -1.51 -5.70 -3.59
C ARG A 77 -0.43 -5.23 -4.54
N GLY A 78 -0.80 -4.84 -5.75
CA GLY A 78 0.13 -4.47 -6.80
C GLY A 78 0.64 -5.66 -7.61
N LEU A 79 1.57 -5.38 -8.52
CA LEU A 79 2.12 -6.35 -9.46
C LEU A 79 3.62 -6.53 -9.23
N PHE A 80 4.04 -7.78 -9.09
CA PHE A 80 5.45 -8.17 -9.08
C PHE A 80 5.87 -8.59 -10.49
N ILE A 81 6.94 -7.99 -11.01
CA ILE A 81 7.53 -8.37 -12.29
C ILE A 81 8.95 -8.86 -12.02
N PRO A 82 9.14 -10.18 -11.82
CA PRO A 82 10.45 -10.74 -11.51
C PRO A 82 11.26 -10.98 -12.79
N TYR A 83 12.58 -10.81 -12.71
CA TYR A 83 13.51 -10.96 -13.85
C TYR A 83 13.40 -12.30 -14.60
N PRO A 84 13.19 -13.46 -13.94
CA PRO A 84 12.92 -14.72 -14.63
C PRO A 84 11.73 -14.67 -15.60
N LEU A 85 10.75 -13.78 -15.36
CA LEU A 85 9.54 -13.62 -16.18
C LEU A 85 9.59 -12.39 -17.11
N ARG A 86 10.77 -11.82 -17.38
CA ARG A 86 10.93 -10.63 -18.25
C ARG A 86 10.32 -10.77 -19.66
N GLY A 87 10.17 -11.98 -20.19
CA GLY A 87 9.51 -12.25 -21.47
C GLY A 87 7.97 -12.21 -21.40
N GLU A 88 7.41 -12.35 -20.21
CA GLU A 88 5.98 -12.49 -19.93
C GLU A 88 5.34 -11.20 -19.39
N ILE A 89 6.03 -10.06 -19.46
CA ILE A 89 5.56 -8.78 -18.89
C ILE A 89 4.16 -8.41 -19.40
N ARG A 90 3.89 -8.64 -20.69
CA ARG A 90 2.56 -8.38 -21.27
C ARG A 90 1.48 -9.25 -20.63
N THR A 91 1.78 -10.53 -20.41
CA THR A 91 0.90 -11.49 -19.74
C THR A 91 0.66 -11.08 -18.28
N LEU A 92 1.72 -10.72 -17.55
CA LEU A 92 1.63 -10.26 -16.16
C LEU A 92 0.77 -9.00 -16.04
N LEU A 93 0.97 -8.01 -16.90
CA LEU A 93 0.15 -6.80 -16.93
C LEU A 93 -1.31 -7.12 -17.25
N ALA A 94 -1.58 -8.05 -18.18
CA ALA A 94 -2.94 -8.44 -18.55
C ALA A 94 -3.73 -9.13 -17.43
N ASN A 95 -3.05 -9.75 -16.44
CA ASN A 95 -3.68 -10.44 -15.32
C ASN A 95 -4.20 -9.52 -14.20
N ARG A 96 -4.09 -8.20 -14.38
CA ARG A 96 -4.63 -7.22 -13.41
C ARG A 96 -6.16 -7.27 -13.35
N PRO A 97 -6.77 -7.07 -12.17
CA PRO A 97 -8.23 -7.10 -12.01
C PRO A 97 -8.93 -5.92 -12.72
N HIS A 98 -8.29 -4.75 -12.75
CA HIS A 98 -8.83 -3.54 -13.37
C HIS A 98 -8.13 -3.27 -14.71
N PRO A 99 -8.84 -3.36 -15.86
CA PRO A 99 -8.21 -3.21 -17.17
C PRO A 99 -7.81 -1.76 -17.47
N GLU A 100 -8.50 -0.77 -16.91
CA GLU A 100 -8.17 0.64 -17.10
C GLU A 100 -7.18 1.10 -16.02
N VAL A 101 -6.02 1.61 -16.44
CA VAL A 101 -4.98 2.14 -15.55
C VAL A 101 -4.52 3.47 -16.10
N ASP A 102 -4.58 4.52 -15.29
CA ASP A 102 -4.09 5.86 -15.63
C ASP A 102 -2.73 6.15 -15.00
N VAL A 103 -2.50 5.65 -13.78
CA VAL A 103 -1.29 5.97 -13.00
C VAL A 103 -0.61 4.69 -12.54
N ILE A 104 0.63 4.52 -12.99
CA ILE A 104 1.55 3.49 -12.51
C ILE A 104 2.59 4.19 -11.64
N VAL A 105 2.87 3.60 -10.48
CA VAL A 105 4.09 3.90 -9.73
C VAL A 105 4.89 2.62 -9.66
N VAL A 106 6.15 2.70 -10.08
CA VAL A 106 7.05 1.56 -10.20
C VAL A 106 8.35 1.82 -9.45
N THR A 107 8.90 0.78 -8.84
CA THR A 107 10.23 0.78 -8.19
C THR A 107 10.89 -0.58 -8.43
N ASP A 108 12.22 -0.62 -8.41
CA ASP A 108 12.99 -1.87 -8.26
C ASP A 108 13.33 -2.17 -6.79
N GLY A 109 13.32 -1.13 -5.95
CA GLY A 109 13.57 -1.25 -4.52
C GLY A 109 15.02 -1.02 -4.10
N GLU A 110 15.91 -0.65 -5.04
CA GLU A 110 17.35 -0.51 -4.76
C GLU A 110 17.67 0.70 -3.86
N ARG A 111 16.82 1.73 -3.90
CA ARG A 111 16.99 2.93 -3.06
C ARG A 111 15.67 3.38 -2.45
N ILE A 112 15.24 2.67 -1.41
CA ILE A 112 14.10 3.08 -0.60
C ILE A 112 14.53 4.15 0.39
N LEU A 113 14.13 5.40 0.10
CA LEU A 113 14.33 6.55 0.99
C LEU A 113 15.79 6.65 1.48
N GLY A 114 16.01 6.50 2.79
CA GLY A 114 17.33 6.47 3.43
C GLY A 114 17.76 5.09 3.92
N ILE A 115 16.96 4.04 3.69
CA ILE A 115 17.21 2.66 4.18
C ILE A 115 17.84 1.75 3.12
N GLY A 116 18.20 2.30 1.96
CA GLY A 116 18.96 1.58 0.93
C GLY A 116 18.13 0.55 0.15
N ASP A 117 18.77 -0.55 -0.21
CA ASP A 117 18.19 -1.61 -1.02
C ASP A 117 17.28 -2.50 -0.17
N GLN A 118 16.01 -2.60 -0.57
CA GLN A 118 14.99 -3.42 0.08
C GLN A 118 14.35 -4.40 -0.91
N GLY A 119 14.89 -4.51 -2.13
CA GLY A 119 14.39 -5.35 -3.21
C GLY A 119 12.86 -5.33 -3.34
N ALA A 120 12.26 -6.52 -3.34
CA ALA A 120 10.81 -6.69 -3.43
C ALA A 120 10.02 -6.00 -2.31
N GLY A 121 10.62 -5.81 -1.12
CA GLY A 121 10.01 -5.08 0.00
C GLY A 121 9.75 -3.61 -0.31
N GLY A 122 10.44 -3.05 -1.31
CA GLY A 122 10.23 -1.71 -1.82
C GLY A 122 8.83 -1.44 -2.38
N LEU A 123 8.00 -2.47 -2.62
CA LEU A 123 6.63 -2.33 -3.11
C LEU A 123 5.74 -1.45 -2.19
N GLY A 124 6.08 -1.33 -0.91
CA GLY A 124 5.41 -0.42 0.01
C GLY A 124 5.42 1.04 -0.46
N ILE A 125 6.47 1.47 -1.18
CA ILE A 125 6.60 2.85 -1.69
C ILE A 125 5.57 3.14 -2.80
N PRO A 126 5.48 2.36 -3.89
CA PRO A 126 4.41 2.52 -4.88
C PRO A 126 3.00 2.53 -4.28
N ILE A 127 2.72 1.61 -3.36
CA ILE A 127 1.41 1.52 -2.71
C ILE A 127 1.11 2.81 -1.93
N GLY A 128 2.06 3.27 -1.10
CA GLY A 128 1.93 4.52 -0.35
C GLY A 128 1.75 5.73 -1.26
N LYS A 129 2.56 5.85 -2.32
CA LYS A 129 2.43 6.95 -3.29
C LYS A 129 1.04 6.96 -3.93
N LEU A 130 0.55 5.83 -4.42
CA LEU A 130 -0.77 5.75 -5.07
C LEU A 130 -1.93 6.04 -4.11
N SER A 131 -1.80 5.72 -2.82
CA SER A 131 -2.73 6.20 -1.81
C SER A 131 -2.77 7.73 -1.76
N LEU A 132 -1.64 8.43 -1.94
CA LEU A 132 -1.60 9.91 -2.01
C LEU A 132 -2.21 10.45 -3.31
N TYR A 133 -1.99 9.79 -4.45
CA TYR A 133 -2.63 10.16 -5.73
C TYR A 133 -4.15 10.12 -5.61
N THR A 134 -4.69 9.13 -4.90
CA THR A 134 -6.12 9.03 -4.66
C THR A 134 -6.58 10.08 -3.64
N LEU A 135 -5.93 10.12 -2.46
CA LEU A 135 -6.35 10.96 -1.35
C LEU A 135 -6.29 12.47 -1.65
N ILE A 136 -5.21 12.90 -2.30
CA ILE A 136 -4.90 14.33 -2.55
C ILE A 136 -5.20 14.70 -4.00
N GLY A 137 -4.86 13.82 -4.93
CA GLY A 137 -5.01 14.06 -6.37
C GLY A 137 -6.37 13.67 -6.95
N GLY A 138 -7.23 12.98 -6.19
CA GLY A 138 -8.54 12.53 -6.65
C GLY A 138 -8.50 11.48 -7.75
N VAL A 139 -7.36 10.81 -7.97
CA VAL A 139 -7.26 9.70 -8.93
C VAL A 139 -8.08 8.52 -8.41
N PRO A 140 -9.01 7.93 -9.20
CA PRO A 140 -9.74 6.76 -8.76
C PRO A 140 -8.80 5.59 -8.43
N PRO A 141 -8.94 4.93 -7.27
CA PRO A 141 -7.98 3.93 -6.82
C PRO A 141 -7.92 2.69 -7.72
N ASP A 142 -9.04 2.35 -8.36
CA ASP A 142 -9.16 1.28 -9.37
C ASP A 142 -8.45 1.60 -10.68
N ARG A 143 -8.04 2.85 -10.90
CA ARG A 143 -7.23 3.32 -12.05
C ARG A 143 -5.76 3.45 -11.71
N THR A 144 -5.33 2.95 -10.54
CA THR A 144 -3.94 2.97 -10.09
C THR A 144 -3.32 1.57 -10.08
N LEU A 145 -2.04 1.46 -10.39
CA LEU A 145 -1.32 0.17 -10.39
C LEU A 145 0.08 0.31 -9.78
N PRO A 146 0.30 -0.17 -8.54
CA PRO A 146 1.64 -0.25 -7.96
C PRO A 146 2.40 -1.43 -8.56
N ILE A 147 3.67 -1.22 -8.94
CA ILE A 147 4.52 -2.26 -9.53
C ILE A 147 5.87 -2.30 -8.81
N VAL A 148 6.38 -3.51 -8.59
CA VAL A 148 7.79 -3.74 -8.25
C VAL A 148 8.48 -4.57 -9.32
N LEU A 149 9.66 -4.14 -9.75
CA LEU A 149 10.54 -4.86 -10.65
C LEU A 149 11.55 -5.65 -9.81
N ASP A 150 11.32 -6.95 -9.64
CA ASP A 150 12.19 -7.79 -8.83
C ASP A 150 13.34 -8.33 -9.68
N VAL A 151 14.49 -7.63 -9.61
CA VAL A 151 15.72 -7.97 -10.33
C VAL A 151 16.80 -8.53 -9.41
N GLY A 152 16.41 -8.99 -8.22
CA GLY A 152 17.30 -9.30 -7.12
C GLY A 152 17.55 -8.10 -6.21
N THR A 153 18.29 -8.34 -5.13
CA THR A 153 18.68 -7.33 -4.13
C THR A 153 20.13 -7.57 -3.71
N ASN A 154 20.85 -6.47 -3.42
CA ASN A 154 22.18 -6.51 -2.84
C ASN A 154 22.16 -6.47 -1.30
N ASN A 155 20.97 -6.35 -0.69
CA ASN A 155 20.82 -6.42 0.75
C ASN A 155 21.10 -7.86 1.24
N PRO A 156 22.09 -8.09 2.12
CA PRO A 156 22.43 -9.42 2.59
C PRO A 156 21.52 -9.96 3.71
N ASP A 157 20.72 -9.09 4.34
CA ASP A 157 19.79 -9.42 5.43
C ASP A 157 18.39 -9.77 4.88
#